data_AF-A0A0Q4QT45-F1
#
_entry.id   AF-A0A0Q4QT45-F1
#
_cell.length_a   1.000
_cell.length_b   1.000
_cell.length_c   1.000
_cell.angle_alpha   90.00
_cell.angle_beta   90.00
_cell.angle_gamma   90.00
#
_symmetry.space_group_name_H-M   'P 1'
#
loop_
_entity.id
_entity.type
_entity.pdbx_description
1 polymer ?
#
loop_
_entity_poly.entity_id
_entity_poly.type
_entity_poly.pdbx_seq_one_letter_code
_entity_poly.pdbx_strand_id
1 'polypeptide(L)'
;MTVSVNMGTDGNGTAVGVDLEELLATRLLVQGNSGSGKSHLLRRLLERSAGHVQQIVIDPEGDFVTLAGPHGHVVIEAGDYSEREISRIATRLREHRTSAVLSLEGLEVEGQMRCAASFLSALFDAPREHWYPVLVVVDEAQMFAPVTGGEVSEEVRRASLAAMTNLMCRGRKRGLAGVIATQRLAKLAKNVAAEASNFLMGRTFLDIDMARAADLLGMERRQAEAIRDLQRGTFMALGPAVSRRPITVKIGDVATSARSGSPKLTPLPSAAPMDLQDLLSEPVVDAPELGLMFDSRPRRVPAEELLDGIARPPEPRTAAPPPPEKTDDEVEAVYADVFRAIVEDPESTLRPPSVLFQDFQVRCRMGGLAKPPLDLPGFVRRLSCARAGIFDMTDEAWTAALDVASGLPDDMLGAFLLVARAAREGEPCPSDARIAATYGTSSIGRVKRLIGYIESRELIVCRTDLAGKRSITIPGLGWTTLPAEAA
;
A
#
# COMPACT_ATOMS: atom_id res chain seq x y z
N MET A 1 -20.51 37.51 -13.01
CA MET A 1 -19.11 37.91 -13.22
C MET A 1 -18.36 36.61 -13.39
N THR A 2 -17.84 36.33 -14.58
CA THR A 2 -17.08 35.09 -14.80
C THR A 2 -15.72 35.18 -14.10
N VAL A 3 -15.38 34.16 -13.31
CA VAL A 3 -14.06 34.08 -12.65
C VAL A 3 -13.06 33.57 -13.67
N SER A 4 -12.16 34.45 -14.12
CA SER A 4 -11.07 34.08 -15.03
C SER A 4 -9.77 33.86 -14.27
N VAL A 5 -9.23 32.65 -14.35
CA VAL A 5 -7.97 32.24 -13.73
C VAL A 5 -6.81 32.54 -14.68
N ASN A 6 -5.93 33.46 -14.31
CA ASN A 6 -4.73 33.75 -15.09
C ASN A 6 -3.73 32.58 -15.04
N MET A 7 -3.56 31.87 -16.16
CA MET A 7 -2.64 30.75 -16.30
C MET A 7 -1.22 31.19 -16.66
N GLY A 8 -1.05 32.33 -17.32
CA GLY A 8 0.25 32.83 -17.75
C GLY A 8 0.12 33.76 -18.95
N THR A 9 1.05 33.68 -19.89
CA THR A 9 1.10 34.57 -21.07
C THR A 9 1.20 33.80 -22.38
N ASP A 10 0.66 34.36 -23.46
CA ASP A 10 0.85 33.83 -24.81
C ASP A 10 2.21 34.25 -25.41
N GLY A 11 2.46 33.86 -26.67
CA GLY A 11 3.67 34.23 -27.41
C GLY A 11 3.87 35.74 -27.63
N ASN A 12 2.82 36.55 -27.47
CA ASN A 12 2.85 38.01 -27.57
C ASN A 12 2.95 38.69 -26.20
N GLY A 13 3.03 37.91 -25.11
CA GLY A 13 3.05 38.43 -23.75
C GLY A 13 1.66 38.80 -23.20
N THR A 14 0.58 38.50 -23.92
CA THR A 14 -0.79 38.77 -23.48
C THR A 14 -1.20 37.75 -22.42
N ALA A 15 -1.86 38.20 -21.35
CA ALA A 15 -2.33 37.31 -20.30
C ALA A 15 -3.38 36.33 -20.84
N VAL A 16 -3.19 35.04 -20.55
CA VAL A 16 -4.14 33.97 -20.92
C VAL A 16 -4.90 33.53 -19.67
N GLY A 17 -6.21 33.69 -19.73
CA GLY A 17 -7.15 33.28 -18.69
C GLY A 17 -7.83 31.96 -19.01
N VAL A 18 -8.25 31.25 -17.97
CA VAL A 18 -9.20 30.13 -18.05
C VAL A 18 -10.49 30.57 -17.37
N ASP A 19 -11.60 30.55 -18.08
CA ASP A 19 -12.93 30.80 -17.51
C ASP A 19 -13.35 29.60 -16.65
N LEU A 20 -13.43 29.80 -15.34
CA LEU A 20 -13.71 28.73 -14.38
C LEU A 20 -15.15 28.20 -14.51
N GLU A 21 -16.12 29.06 -14.85
CA GLU A 21 -17.52 28.63 -15.03
C GLU A 21 -17.66 27.77 -16.27
N GLU A 22 -17.04 28.20 -17.38
CA GLU A 22 -17.00 27.41 -18.60
C GLU A 22 -16.25 26.09 -18.38
N LEU A 23 -15.11 26.13 -17.66
CA LEU A 23 -14.32 24.94 -17.31
C LEU A 23 -15.14 23.90 -16.54
N LEU A 24 -15.97 24.35 -15.59
CA LEU A 24 -16.85 23.47 -14.82
C LEU A 24 -17.87 22.73 -15.70
N ALA A 25 -18.28 23.34 -16.82
CA ALA A 25 -19.18 22.72 -17.78
C ALA A 25 -18.47 21.82 -18.80
N THR A 26 -17.22 22.15 -19.14
CA THR A 26 -16.54 21.65 -20.35
C THR A 26 -15.32 20.76 -20.09
N ARG A 27 -14.83 20.70 -18.83
CA ARG A 27 -13.74 19.84 -18.36
C ARG A 27 -12.41 20.09 -19.05
N LEU A 28 -11.32 19.56 -18.50
CA LEU A 28 -9.98 19.80 -19.02
C LEU A 28 -9.16 18.52 -19.08
N LEU A 29 -8.45 18.35 -20.18
CA LEU A 29 -7.42 17.35 -20.34
C LEU A 29 -6.06 18.05 -20.47
N VAL A 30 -5.14 17.69 -19.58
CA VAL A 30 -3.74 18.14 -19.62
C VAL A 30 -2.86 16.96 -20.02
N GLN A 31 -2.04 17.16 -21.05
CA GLN A 31 -1.07 16.16 -21.47
C GLN A 31 0.32 16.77 -21.43
N GLY A 32 1.31 15.97 -21.03
CA GLY A 32 2.71 16.33 -21.19
C GLY A 32 3.63 15.27 -20.61
N ASN A 33 4.76 15.02 -21.27
CA ASN A 33 5.74 14.04 -20.78
C ASN A 33 6.36 14.49 -19.45
N SER A 34 7.04 13.57 -18.75
CA SER A 34 7.82 13.93 -17.55
C SER A 34 8.72 15.14 -17.80
N GLY A 35 8.72 16.09 -16.86
CA GLY A 35 9.46 17.35 -16.97
C GLY A 35 8.89 18.40 -17.94
N SER A 36 7.71 18.17 -18.56
CA SER A 36 7.01 19.19 -19.37
C SER A 36 6.47 20.38 -18.57
N GLY A 37 6.26 20.20 -17.26
CA GLY A 37 5.63 21.20 -16.39
C GLY A 37 4.16 20.94 -16.08
N LYS A 38 3.65 19.72 -16.29
CA LYS A 38 2.26 19.34 -16.04
C LYS A 38 1.80 19.60 -14.60
N SER A 39 2.55 19.12 -13.59
CA SER A 39 2.23 19.38 -12.18
C SER A 39 2.29 20.88 -11.85
N HIS A 40 3.21 21.63 -12.47
CA HIS A 40 3.31 23.10 -12.33
C HIS A 40 2.07 23.81 -12.90
N LEU A 41 1.58 23.37 -14.06
CA LEU A 41 0.33 23.86 -14.66
C LEU A 41 -0.87 23.58 -13.76
N LEU A 42 -0.99 22.36 -13.24
CA LEU A 42 -2.09 21.99 -12.33
C LEU A 42 -2.06 22.82 -11.06
N ARG A 43 -0.88 23.03 -10.45
CA ARG A 43 -0.72 23.93 -9.31
C ARG A 43 -1.18 25.33 -9.64
N ARG A 44 -0.72 25.90 -10.77
CA ARG A 44 -1.14 27.25 -11.18
C ARG A 44 -2.65 27.36 -11.26
N LEU A 45 -3.32 26.36 -11.86
CA LEU A 45 -4.78 26.32 -11.92
C LEU A 45 -5.40 26.24 -10.51
N LEU A 46 -4.93 25.32 -9.68
CA LEU A 46 -5.46 25.07 -8.32
C LEU A 46 -5.26 26.28 -7.41
N GLU A 47 -4.04 26.82 -7.32
CA GLU A 47 -3.72 27.99 -6.48
C GLU A 47 -4.52 29.22 -6.86
N ARG A 48 -4.74 29.44 -8.17
CA ARG A 48 -5.48 30.60 -8.67
C ARG A 48 -7.00 30.44 -8.65
N SER A 49 -7.51 29.21 -8.60
CA SER A 49 -8.94 28.94 -8.42
C SER A 49 -9.31 28.64 -6.96
N ALA A 50 -8.33 28.58 -6.05
CA ALA A 50 -8.55 28.34 -4.64
C ALA A 50 -9.45 29.44 -4.05
N GLY A 51 -10.46 29.04 -3.27
CA GLY A 51 -11.46 29.95 -2.71
C GLY A 51 -12.61 30.32 -3.66
N HIS A 52 -12.49 30.05 -4.96
CA HIS A 52 -13.58 30.25 -5.93
C HIS A 52 -14.43 29.00 -6.13
N VAL A 53 -13.83 27.81 -6.02
CA VAL A 53 -14.49 26.52 -6.20
C VAL A 53 -13.90 25.49 -5.24
N GLN A 54 -14.70 24.52 -4.81
CA GLN A 54 -14.18 23.36 -4.08
C GLN A 54 -13.24 22.57 -5.00
N GLN A 55 -12.10 22.14 -4.48
CA GLN A 55 -11.07 21.43 -5.23
C GLN A 55 -10.78 20.09 -4.58
N ILE A 56 -10.77 19.03 -5.38
CA ILE A 56 -10.41 17.69 -4.95
C ILE A 56 -9.29 17.19 -5.86
N VAL A 57 -8.15 16.81 -5.30
CA VAL A 57 -7.01 16.29 -6.06
C VAL A 57 -6.84 14.81 -5.73
N ILE A 58 -6.77 13.96 -6.76
CA ILE A 58 -6.36 12.56 -6.67
C ILE A 58 -4.89 12.50 -7.09
N ASP A 59 -4.03 12.20 -6.13
CA ASP A 59 -2.58 12.40 -6.23
C ASP A 59 -1.82 11.09 -5.97
N PRO A 60 -1.48 10.32 -7.01
CA PRO A 60 -0.77 9.06 -6.86
C PRO A 60 0.69 9.20 -6.43
N GLU A 61 1.31 10.36 -6.66
CA GLU A 61 2.74 10.60 -6.40
C GLU A 61 3.00 11.51 -5.19
N GLY A 62 1.95 12.04 -4.54
CA GLY A 62 2.08 12.89 -3.36
C GLY A 62 2.63 14.30 -3.66
N ASP A 63 2.58 14.73 -4.92
CA ASP A 63 3.08 16.03 -5.35
C ASP A 63 2.30 17.17 -4.68
N PHE A 64 0.98 17.12 -4.67
CA PHE A 64 0.07 18.25 -4.42
C PHE A 64 -0.24 18.50 -2.94
N VAL A 65 0.25 17.65 -2.04
CA VAL A 65 0.09 17.78 -0.58
C VAL A 65 0.49 19.16 -0.02
N THR A 66 1.41 19.87 -0.68
CA THR A 66 1.85 21.23 -0.28
C THR A 66 0.84 22.33 -0.58
N LEU A 67 -0.28 22.01 -1.25
CA LEU A 67 -1.44 22.90 -1.30
C LEU A 67 -2.12 23.04 0.08
N ALA A 68 -1.89 22.08 0.98
CA ALA A 68 -2.31 22.19 2.36
C ALA A 68 -1.54 23.30 3.07
N GLY A 69 -2.28 24.09 3.86
CA GLY A 69 -1.79 25.33 4.45
C GLY A 69 -2.22 26.54 3.62
N PRO A 70 -1.41 27.03 2.65
CA PRO A 70 -1.65 28.32 1.99
C PRO A 70 -3.00 28.41 1.26
N HIS A 71 -3.51 27.28 0.76
CA HIS A 71 -4.73 27.22 -0.04
C HIS A 71 -5.85 26.40 0.63
N GLY A 72 -5.74 26.12 1.94
CA GLY A 72 -6.82 25.52 2.73
C GLY A 72 -7.21 24.08 2.37
N HIS A 73 -6.38 23.34 1.64
CA HIS A 73 -6.64 21.93 1.34
C HIS A 73 -6.35 21.05 2.55
N VAL A 74 -7.20 20.06 2.79
CA VAL A 74 -6.95 18.99 3.76
C VAL A 74 -6.25 17.84 3.04
N VAL A 75 -5.15 17.32 3.60
CA VAL A 75 -4.48 16.13 3.07
C VAL A 75 -5.11 14.89 3.69
N ILE A 76 -5.43 13.91 2.84
CA ILE A 76 -5.91 12.59 3.23
C ILE A 76 -4.88 11.60 2.71
N GLU A 77 -4.08 11.03 3.62
CA GLU A 77 -3.15 9.96 3.31
C GLU A 77 -3.93 8.65 3.22
N ALA A 78 -4.16 8.14 2.01
CA ALA A 78 -5.08 7.03 1.80
C ALA A 78 -4.62 5.73 2.48
N GLY A 79 -3.31 5.54 2.67
CA GLY A 79 -2.74 4.37 3.35
C GLY A 79 -3.18 4.21 4.82
N ASP A 80 -3.66 5.29 5.45
CA ASP A 80 -4.08 5.28 6.86
C ASP A 80 -5.53 4.85 7.06
N TYR A 81 -6.32 4.73 5.98
CA TYR A 81 -7.76 4.53 6.04
C TYR A 81 -8.20 3.28 5.27
N SER A 82 -9.27 2.65 5.75
CA SER A 82 -9.97 1.61 5.00
C SER A 82 -10.78 2.22 3.84
N GLU A 83 -11.11 1.40 2.84
CA GLU A 83 -11.94 1.80 1.70
C GLU A 83 -13.28 2.42 2.13
N ARG A 84 -13.92 1.86 3.17
CA ARG A 84 -15.18 2.38 3.72
C ARG A 84 -15.01 3.76 4.35
N GLU A 85 -13.89 4.00 5.04
CA GLU A 85 -13.57 5.30 5.63
C GLU A 85 -13.29 6.33 4.53
N ILE A 86 -12.54 5.95 3.49
CA ILE A 86 -12.29 6.80 2.31
C ILE A 86 -13.61 7.27 1.67
N SER A 87 -14.57 6.37 1.46
CA SER A 87 -15.89 6.76 0.93
C SER A 87 -16.68 7.69 1.87
N ARG A 88 -16.61 7.46 3.20
CA ARG A 88 -17.21 8.36 4.19
C ARG A 88 -16.57 9.73 4.20
N ILE A 89 -15.24 9.80 4.08
CA ILE A 89 -14.49 11.05 3.98
C ILE A 89 -14.93 11.81 2.72
N ALA A 90 -14.99 11.15 1.56
CA ALA A 90 -15.45 11.77 0.31
C ALA A 90 -16.85 12.39 0.45
N THR A 91 -17.77 11.67 1.11
CA THR A 91 -19.13 12.16 1.37
C THR A 91 -19.11 13.41 2.25
N ARG A 92 -18.35 13.40 3.36
CA ARG A 92 -18.20 14.56 4.25
C ARG A 92 -17.57 15.77 3.56
N LEU A 93 -16.58 15.55 2.69
CA LEU A 93 -15.98 16.64 1.91
C LEU A 93 -17.02 17.34 1.04
N ARG A 94 -17.97 16.59 0.46
CA ARG A 94 -19.08 17.15 -0.33
C ARG A 94 -20.06 17.94 0.54
N GLU A 95 -20.43 17.38 1.69
CA GLU A 95 -21.33 18.03 2.66
C GLU A 95 -20.78 19.38 3.14
N HIS A 96 -19.49 19.40 3.51
CA HIS A 96 -18.84 20.58 4.09
C HIS A 96 -18.11 21.46 3.08
N ARG A 97 -18.14 21.11 1.79
CA ARG A 97 -17.43 21.81 0.70
C ARG A 97 -15.95 22.06 0.97
N THR A 98 -15.29 21.11 1.62
CA THR A 98 -13.88 21.21 1.98
C THR A 98 -13.01 20.76 0.81
N SER A 99 -12.03 21.59 0.43
CA SER A 99 -11.04 21.19 -0.59
C SER A 99 -10.04 20.20 0.01
N ALA A 100 -9.63 19.20 -0.76
CA ALA A 100 -8.78 18.13 -0.27
C ALA A 100 -7.82 17.58 -1.33
N VAL A 101 -6.71 17.04 -0.85
CA VAL A 101 -5.76 16.24 -1.63
C VAL A 101 -5.81 14.82 -1.08
N LEU A 102 -6.27 13.87 -1.89
CA LEU A 102 -6.19 12.45 -1.62
C LEU A 102 -4.82 11.96 -2.12
N SER A 103 -3.88 11.85 -1.19
CA SER A 103 -2.56 11.27 -1.44
C SER A 103 -2.69 9.76 -1.45
N LEU A 104 -2.30 9.13 -2.56
CA LEU A 104 -2.21 7.68 -2.70
C LEU A 104 -0.75 7.19 -2.65
N GLU A 105 0.16 8.07 -2.24
CA GLU A 105 1.57 7.75 -2.04
C GLU A 105 1.72 6.57 -1.07
N GLY A 106 2.64 5.65 -1.37
CA GLY A 106 2.90 4.46 -0.53
C GLY A 106 1.91 3.30 -0.72
N LEU A 107 0.83 3.47 -1.47
CA LEU A 107 -0.03 2.35 -1.90
C LEU A 107 0.51 1.72 -3.20
N GLU A 108 0.36 0.40 -3.32
CA GLU A 108 0.56 -0.30 -4.59
C GLU A 108 -0.51 0.08 -5.61
N VAL A 109 -0.24 -0.12 -6.90
CA VAL A 109 -1.12 0.32 -8.01
C VAL A 109 -2.55 -0.16 -7.85
N GLU A 110 -2.77 -1.43 -7.48
CA GLU A 110 -4.13 -1.94 -7.25
C GLU A 110 -4.84 -1.20 -6.09
N GLY A 111 -4.11 -0.92 -5.01
CA GLY A 111 -4.61 -0.15 -3.87
C GLY A 111 -4.95 1.29 -4.25
N GLN A 112 -4.10 1.94 -5.05
CA GLN A 112 -4.35 3.28 -5.58
C GLN A 112 -5.64 3.31 -6.42
N MET A 113 -5.80 2.34 -7.34
CA MET A 113 -6.98 2.25 -8.19
C MET A 113 -8.26 1.98 -7.39
N ARG A 114 -8.23 1.07 -6.42
CA ARG A 114 -9.36 0.75 -5.55
C ARG A 114 -9.78 1.96 -4.72
N CYS A 115 -8.81 2.63 -4.08
CA CYS A 115 -9.06 3.83 -3.29
C CYS A 115 -9.67 4.96 -4.14
N ALA A 116 -9.07 5.27 -5.29
CA ALA A 116 -9.57 6.29 -6.20
C ALA A 116 -10.99 5.96 -6.70
N ALA A 117 -11.26 4.70 -7.05
CA ALA A 117 -12.58 4.27 -7.49
C ALA A 117 -13.66 4.51 -6.43
N SER A 118 -13.39 4.10 -5.18
CA SER A 118 -14.36 4.19 -4.08
C SER A 118 -14.52 5.61 -3.57
N PHE A 119 -13.48 6.44 -3.64
CA PHE A 119 -13.55 7.86 -3.33
C PHE A 119 -14.35 8.63 -4.39
N LEU A 120 -14.01 8.47 -5.67
CA LEU A 120 -14.71 9.14 -6.78
C LEU A 120 -16.17 8.71 -6.88
N SER A 121 -16.47 7.43 -6.63
CA SER A 121 -17.86 6.93 -6.61
C SER A 121 -18.66 7.56 -5.48
N ALA A 122 -18.08 7.68 -4.28
CA ALA A 122 -18.74 8.36 -3.16
C ALA A 122 -18.96 9.87 -3.42
N LEU A 123 -18.01 10.57 -4.05
CA LEU A 123 -18.22 11.96 -4.49
C LEU A 123 -19.37 12.07 -5.50
N PHE A 124 -19.45 11.11 -6.41
CA PHE A 124 -20.46 11.05 -7.47
C PHE A 124 -21.85 10.78 -6.91
N ASP A 125 -21.98 9.86 -5.95
CA ASP A 125 -23.27 9.42 -5.39
C ASP A 125 -23.77 10.26 -4.20
N ALA A 126 -23.10 11.38 -3.90
CA ALA A 126 -23.56 12.34 -2.91
C ALA A 126 -25.03 12.77 -3.13
N PRO A 127 -25.82 12.99 -2.06
CA PRO A 127 -27.19 13.50 -2.14
C PRO A 127 -27.30 14.79 -2.95
N ARG A 128 -28.49 15.01 -3.55
CA ARG A 128 -28.72 16.15 -4.45
C ARG A 128 -28.55 17.50 -3.74
N GLU A 129 -28.84 17.59 -2.44
CA GLU A 129 -28.59 18.80 -1.65
C GLU A 129 -27.10 19.19 -1.56
N HIS A 130 -26.19 18.28 -1.90
CA HIS A 130 -24.75 18.51 -1.87
C HIS A 130 -24.14 18.66 -3.28
N TRP A 131 -24.95 18.79 -4.33
CA TRP A 131 -24.49 18.95 -5.72
C TRP A 131 -23.95 20.36 -6.04
N TYR A 132 -23.03 20.83 -5.21
CA TYR A 132 -22.28 22.06 -5.43
C TYR A 132 -21.12 21.83 -6.42
N PRO A 133 -20.65 22.86 -7.14
CA PRO A 133 -19.53 22.73 -8.06
C PRO A 133 -18.23 22.33 -7.37
N VAL A 134 -17.56 21.32 -7.93
CA VAL A 134 -16.26 20.79 -7.50
C VAL A 134 -15.39 20.59 -8.71
N LEU A 135 -14.17 21.11 -8.65
CA LEU A 135 -13.11 20.81 -9.59
C LEU A 135 -12.35 19.57 -9.08
N VAL A 136 -12.50 18.45 -9.78
CA VAL A 136 -11.84 17.18 -9.43
C VAL A 136 -10.64 16.98 -10.35
N VAL A 137 -9.44 17.18 -9.83
CA VAL A 137 -8.18 16.97 -10.54
C VAL A 137 -7.71 15.54 -10.31
N VAL A 138 -7.42 14.82 -11.39
CA VAL A 138 -6.85 13.47 -11.34
C VAL A 138 -5.51 13.50 -12.06
N ASP A 139 -4.41 13.39 -11.31
CA ASP A 139 -3.09 13.25 -11.92
C ASP A 139 -2.83 11.78 -12.32
N GLU A 140 -1.95 11.59 -13.29
CA GLU A 140 -1.67 10.31 -13.94
C GLU A 140 -2.93 9.49 -14.29
N ALA A 141 -3.92 10.16 -14.88
CA ALA A 141 -5.25 9.61 -15.17
C ALA A 141 -5.24 8.29 -15.96
N GLN A 142 -4.18 8.01 -16.74
CA GLN A 142 -4.03 6.73 -17.44
C GLN A 142 -3.87 5.52 -16.49
N MET A 143 -3.48 5.74 -15.23
CA MET A 143 -3.45 4.71 -14.19
C MET A 143 -4.86 4.27 -13.79
N PHE A 144 -5.78 5.24 -13.65
CA PHE A 144 -7.15 4.98 -13.19
C PHE A 144 -8.12 4.63 -14.31
N ALA A 145 -7.80 5.01 -15.56
CA ALA A 145 -8.58 4.68 -16.75
C ALA A 145 -7.70 4.15 -17.90
N PRO A 146 -7.02 3.01 -17.72
CA PRO A 146 -6.16 2.44 -18.75
C PRO A 146 -6.97 1.79 -19.88
N VAL A 147 -6.46 1.87 -21.11
CA VAL A 147 -7.04 1.14 -22.27
C VAL A 147 -6.91 -0.39 -22.11
N THR A 148 -5.82 -0.85 -21.49
CA THR A 148 -5.49 -2.28 -21.33
C THR A 148 -5.31 -2.60 -19.84
N GLY A 149 -5.73 -3.79 -19.39
CA GLY A 149 -5.79 -4.11 -17.97
C GLY A 149 -4.49 -4.34 -17.22
N GLY A 150 -3.38 -4.57 -17.92
CA GLY A 150 -2.08 -4.77 -17.27
C GLY A 150 -2.12 -5.92 -16.26
N GLU A 151 -1.46 -5.74 -15.11
CA GLU A 151 -1.31 -6.73 -14.04
C GLU A 151 -2.37 -6.62 -12.93
N VAL A 152 -3.33 -5.70 -13.06
CA VAL A 152 -4.32 -5.41 -12.02
C VAL A 152 -5.57 -6.28 -12.23
N SER A 153 -6.22 -6.68 -11.13
CA SER A 153 -7.51 -7.37 -11.18
C SER A 153 -8.52 -6.65 -12.09
N GLU A 154 -9.21 -7.42 -12.93
CA GLU A 154 -10.25 -6.91 -13.85
C GLU A 154 -11.40 -6.21 -13.11
N GLU A 155 -11.71 -6.64 -11.89
CA GLU A 155 -12.74 -6.01 -11.06
C GLU A 155 -12.34 -4.60 -10.65
N VAL A 156 -11.12 -4.44 -10.13
CA VAL A 156 -10.58 -3.13 -9.71
C VAL A 156 -10.45 -2.19 -10.89
N ARG A 157 -9.92 -2.70 -12.00
CA ARG A 157 -9.83 -1.95 -13.25
C ARG A 157 -11.19 -1.44 -13.70
N ARG A 158 -12.20 -2.30 -13.71
CA ARG A 158 -13.56 -1.94 -14.13
C ARG A 158 -14.16 -0.89 -13.19
N ALA A 159 -14.00 -1.06 -11.88
CA ALA A 159 -14.49 -0.10 -10.89
C ALA A 159 -13.85 1.28 -11.07
N SER A 160 -12.52 1.34 -11.18
CA SER A 160 -11.76 2.59 -11.39
C SER A 160 -12.12 3.26 -12.72
N LEU A 161 -12.18 2.50 -13.82
CA LEU A 161 -12.58 3.04 -15.13
C LEU A 161 -14.03 3.55 -15.12
N ALA A 162 -14.94 2.85 -14.43
CA ALA A 162 -16.33 3.27 -14.28
C ALA A 162 -16.44 4.57 -13.48
N ALA A 163 -15.67 4.71 -12.40
CA ALA A 163 -15.62 5.93 -11.59
C ALA A 163 -15.09 7.12 -12.42
N MET A 164 -14.01 6.94 -13.17
CA MET A 164 -13.46 7.95 -14.09
C MET A 164 -14.45 8.32 -15.20
N THR A 165 -15.16 7.33 -15.75
CA THR A 165 -16.20 7.55 -16.77
C THR A 165 -17.39 8.32 -16.18
N ASN A 166 -17.81 8.01 -14.95
CA ASN A 166 -18.87 8.76 -14.27
C ASN A 166 -18.46 10.21 -14.03
N LEU A 167 -17.23 10.47 -13.57
CA LEU A 167 -16.68 11.81 -13.42
C LEU A 167 -16.71 12.58 -14.76
N MET A 168 -16.18 11.99 -15.82
CA MET A 168 -16.02 12.66 -17.11
C MET A 168 -17.31 12.76 -17.92
N CYS A 169 -18.13 11.72 -18.01
CA CYS A 169 -19.37 11.76 -18.82
C CYS A 169 -20.55 12.36 -18.03
N ARG A 170 -20.73 11.97 -16.76
CA ARG A 170 -21.96 12.23 -15.98
C ARG A 170 -21.77 13.27 -14.88
N GLY A 171 -20.53 13.56 -14.50
CA GLY A 171 -20.17 14.43 -13.37
C GLY A 171 -20.79 15.82 -13.43
N ARG A 172 -20.85 16.45 -14.62
CA ARG A 172 -21.41 17.81 -14.81
C ARG A 172 -22.80 17.97 -14.20
N LYS A 173 -23.68 16.98 -14.38
CA LYS A 173 -25.06 17.02 -13.84
C LYS A 173 -25.10 16.97 -12.30
N ARG A 174 -24.02 16.50 -11.67
CA ARG A 174 -23.86 16.36 -10.21
C ARG A 174 -22.90 17.39 -9.61
N GLY A 175 -22.51 18.40 -10.38
CA GLY A 175 -21.57 19.45 -9.96
C GLY A 175 -20.10 19.01 -9.95
N LEU A 176 -19.73 17.89 -10.57
CA LEU A 176 -18.34 17.45 -10.66
C LEU A 176 -17.75 17.78 -12.04
N ALA A 177 -16.68 18.56 -12.06
CA ALA A 177 -15.91 18.87 -13.25
C ALA A 177 -14.54 18.20 -13.20
N GLY A 178 -14.30 17.27 -14.11
CA GLY A 178 -13.02 16.57 -14.20
C GLY A 178 -11.94 17.43 -14.86
N VAL A 179 -10.76 17.46 -14.23
CA VAL A 179 -9.50 17.88 -14.83
C VAL A 179 -8.59 16.67 -14.79
N ILE A 180 -8.30 16.07 -15.94
CA ILE A 180 -7.47 14.87 -16.01
C ILE A 180 -6.11 15.22 -16.58
N ALA A 181 -5.05 14.74 -15.94
CA ALA A 181 -3.69 14.95 -16.38
C ALA A 181 -3.00 13.62 -16.66
N THR A 182 -2.24 13.53 -17.75
CA THR A 182 -1.59 12.29 -18.16
C THR A 182 -0.26 12.53 -18.86
N GLN A 183 0.72 11.65 -18.63
CA GLN A 183 1.93 11.62 -19.46
C GLN A 183 1.71 10.84 -20.76
N ARG A 184 0.83 9.82 -20.74
CA ARG A 184 0.64 8.85 -21.83
C ARG A 184 -0.81 8.84 -22.30
N LEU A 185 -1.18 9.85 -23.08
CA LEU A 185 -2.53 10.05 -23.63
C LEU A 185 -3.03 8.84 -24.44
N ALA A 186 -2.15 8.13 -25.14
CA ALA A 186 -2.50 6.93 -25.90
C ALA A 186 -2.88 5.73 -25.01
N LYS A 187 -2.45 5.71 -23.74
CA LYS A 187 -2.82 4.68 -22.77
C LYS A 187 -4.11 5.01 -22.02
N LEU A 188 -4.61 6.24 -22.11
CA LEU A 188 -5.85 6.68 -21.48
C LEU A 188 -7.07 6.25 -22.30
N ALA A 189 -8.10 5.75 -21.62
CA ALA A 189 -9.34 5.29 -22.25
C ALA A 189 -10.00 6.41 -23.09
N LYS A 190 -10.38 6.06 -24.33
CA LYS A 190 -10.88 7.03 -25.31
C LYS A 190 -12.15 7.75 -24.85
N ASN A 191 -13.06 7.02 -24.20
CA ASN A 191 -14.31 7.57 -23.65
C ASN A 191 -14.06 8.56 -22.50
N VAL A 192 -13.00 8.39 -21.71
CA VAL A 192 -12.65 9.34 -20.64
C VAL A 192 -12.03 10.61 -21.24
N ALA A 193 -11.14 10.45 -22.22
CA ALA A 193 -10.46 11.58 -22.88
C ALA A 193 -11.40 12.43 -23.75
N ALA A 194 -12.36 11.80 -24.44
CA ALA A 194 -13.23 12.48 -25.41
C ALA A 194 -14.26 13.45 -24.79
N GLU A 195 -14.51 13.36 -23.48
CA GLU A 195 -15.47 14.21 -22.78
C GLU A 195 -14.87 15.57 -22.35
N ALA A 196 -13.55 15.72 -22.42
CA ALA A 196 -12.90 17.01 -22.23
C ALA A 196 -13.05 17.85 -23.50
N SER A 197 -13.50 19.10 -23.36
CA SER A 197 -13.54 20.07 -24.46
C SER A 197 -12.46 21.14 -24.36
N ASN A 198 -11.71 21.17 -23.25
CA ASN A 198 -10.50 21.97 -23.11
C ASN A 198 -9.27 21.08 -23.06
N PHE A 199 -8.21 21.53 -23.71
CA PHE A 199 -6.96 20.82 -23.88
C PHE A 199 -5.80 21.74 -23.57
N LEU A 200 -4.84 21.24 -22.80
CA LEU A 200 -3.53 21.84 -22.58
C LEU A 200 -2.48 20.78 -22.89
N MET A 201 -1.93 20.84 -24.11
CA MET A 201 -0.97 19.87 -24.64
C MET A 201 0.45 20.41 -24.51
N GLY A 202 1.23 19.82 -23.62
CA GLY A 202 2.64 20.11 -23.42
C GLY A 202 3.52 19.23 -24.30
N ARG A 203 4.84 19.38 -24.12
CA ARG A 203 5.82 18.62 -24.90
C ARG A 203 5.59 17.10 -24.80
N THR A 204 5.50 16.44 -25.95
CA THR A 204 5.44 14.97 -26.07
C THR A 204 6.30 14.47 -27.23
N PHE A 205 6.92 13.30 -27.05
CA PHE A 205 7.90 12.74 -27.99
C PHE A 205 7.36 11.56 -28.80
N LEU A 206 6.45 10.77 -28.20
CA LEU A 206 5.99 9.53 -28.80
C LEU A 206 4.95 9.82 -29.88
N ASP A 207 5.16 9.28 -31.08
CA ASP A 207 4.28 9.52 -32.24
C ASP A 207 2.83 9.13 -31.96
N ILE A 208 2.61 8.07 -31.17
CA ILE A 208 1.26 7.63 -30.79
C ILE A 208 0.54 8.66 -29.90
N ASP A 209 1.26 9.33 -28.99
CA ASP A 209 0.72 10.35 -28.11
C ASP A 209 0.48 11.66 -28.89
N MET A 210 1.39 12.02 -29.80
CA MET A 210 1.21 13.16 -30.72
C MET A 210 0.01 12.97 -31.64
N ALA A 211 -0.17 11.79 -32.23
CA ALA A 211 -1.30 11.50 -33.10
C ALA A 211 -2.62 11.64 -32.33
N ARG A 212 -2.68 11.12 -31.10
CA ARG A 212 -3.85 11.27 -30.22
C ARG A 212 -4.12 12.72 -29.83
N ALA A 213 -3.07 13.51 -29.59
CA ALA A 213 -3.21 14.94 -29.31
C ALA A 213 -3.70 15.70 -30.55
N ALA A 214 -3.17 15.40 -31.74
CA ALA A 214 -3.60 15.99 -33.00
C ALA A 214 -5.08 15.71 -33.29
N ASP A 215 -5.52 14.46 -33.07
CA ASP A 215 -6.92 14.05 -33.23
C ASP A 215 -7.86 14.87 -32.32
N LEU A 216 -7.47 15.08 -31.05
CA LEU A 216 -8.26 15.85 -30.08
C LEU A 216 -8.27 17.35 -30.38
N LEU A 217 -7.16 17.89 -30.89
CA LEU A 217 -7.03 19.30 -31.24
C LEU A 217 -7.62 19.63 -32.62
N GLY A 218 -8.03 18.64 -33.40
CA GLY A 218 -8.50 18.82 -34.78
C GLY A 218 -7.41 19.33 -35.72
N MET A 219 -6.16 18.96 -35.46
CA MET A 219 -4.98 19.42 -36.21
C MET A 219 -4.49 18.38 -37.21
N GLU A 220 -3.89 18.87 -38.29
CA GLU A 220 -3.12 17.99 -39.18
C GLU A 220 -1.83 17.51 -38.49
N ARG A 221 -1.38 16.29 -38.84
CA ARG A 221 -0.15 15.71 -38.25
C ARG A 221 1.06 16.64 -38.31
N ARG A 222 1.21 17.40 -39.39
CA ARG A 222 2.32 18.35 -39.57
C ARG A 222 2.26 19.52 -38.59
N GLN A 223 1.06 19.98 -38.22
CA GLN A 223 0.89 21.04 -37.23
C GLN A 223 1.20 20.52 -35.81
N ALA A 224 0.89 19.25 -35.55
CA ALA A 224 1.19 18.60 -34.27
C ALA A 224 2.69 18.42 -34.01
N GLU A 225 3.55 18.48 -35.04
CA GLU A 225 5.01 18.49 -34.85
C GLU A 225 5.47 19.66 -33.96
N ALA A 226 4.77 20.79 -33.98
CA ALA A 226 5.06 21.93 -33.10
C ALA A 226 4.92 21.60 -31.60
N ILE A 227 4.13 20.58 -31.23
CA ILE A 227 4.00 20.10 -29.84
C ILE A 227 5.33 19.51 -29.35
N ARG A 228 6.09 18.85 -30.24
CA ARG A 228 7.36 18.21 -29.93
C ARG A 228 8.43 19.22 -29.50
N ASP A 229 8.37 20.42 -30.08
CA ASP A 229 9.35 21.49 -29.87
C ASP A 229 8.97 22.47 -28.74
N LEU A 230 7.83 22.25 -28.07
CA LEU A 230 7.40 23.08 -26.95
C LEU A 230 8.43 23.06 -25.81
N GLN A 231 8.77 24.25 -25.30
CA GLN A 231 9.62 24.38 -24.13
C GLN A 231 8.91 23.89 -22.87
N ARG A 232 9.69 23.50 -21.85
CA ARG A 232 9.15 23.18 -20.52
C ARG A 232 8.35 24.37 -19.98
N GLY A 233 7.19 24.09 -19.41
CA GLY A 233 6.27 25.10 -18.88
C GLY A 233 5.43 25.79 -19.96
N THR A 234 5.52 25.35 -21.21
CA THR A 234 4.74 25.88 -22.33
C THR A 234 3.80 24.81 -22.87
N PHE A 235 2.53 25.18 -23.07
CA PHE A 235 1.46 24.29 -23.49
C PHE A 235 0.68 24.91 -24.64
N MET A 236 0.28 24.08 -25.60
CA MET A 236 -0.72 24.48 -26.58
C MET A 236 -2.11 24.32 -25.96
N ALA A 237 -2.83 25.42 -25.86
CA ALA A 237 -4.16 25.52 -25.28
C ALA A 237 -5.23 25.63 -26.35
N LEU A 238 -6.32 24.88 -26.20
CA LEU A 238 -7.51 24.94 -27.05
C LEU A 238 -8.74 24.58 -26.22
N GLY A 239 -9.83 25.31 -26.40
CA GLY A 239 -11.12 24.95 -25.80
C GLY A 239 -11.96 26.18 -25.43
N PRO A 240 -13.27 25.99 -25.20
CA PRO A 240 -14.19 27.10 -24.91
C PRO A 240 -13.84 27.89 -23.65
N ALA A 241 -13.24 27.25 -22.64
CA ALA A 241 -12.83 27.91 -21.40
C ALA A 241 -11.49 28.66 -21.53
N VAL A 242 -10.75 28.51 -22.63
CA VAL A 242 -9.41 29.10 -22.79
C VAL A 242 -9.33 29.96 -24.05
N SER A 243 -9.46 29.32 -25.22
CA SER A 243 -9.41 29.98 -26.52
C SER A 243 -10.04 29.10 -27.59
N ARG A 244 -10.82 29.72 -28.48
CA ARG A 244 -11.46 29.05 -29.64
C ARG A 244 -10.47 28.64 -30.72
N ARG A 245 -9.26 29.19 -30.70
CA ARG A 245 -8.16 28.83 -31.61
C ARG A 245 -6.97 28.34 -30.80
N PRO A 246 -6.16 27.40 -31.33
CA PRO A 246 -4.96 26.96 -30.64
C PRO A 246 -4.02 28.12 -30.37
N ILE A 247 -3.63 28.30 -29.10
CA ILE A 247 -2.66 29.30 -28.68
C ILE A 247 -1.58 28.64 -27.83
N THR A 248 -0.36 29.15 -27.91
CA THR A 248 0.74 28.71 -27.04
C THR A 248 0.72 29.53 -25.76
N VAL A 249 0.74 28.87 -24.61
CA VAL A 249 0.67 29.49 -23.28
C VAL A 249 1.88 29.08 -22.48
N LYS A 250 2.67 30.05 -22.04
CA LYS A 250 3.72 29.86 -21.03
C LYS A 250 3.10 30.02 -19.64
N ILE A 251 3.14 28.96 -18.85
CA ILE A 251 2.55 28.94 -17.51
C ILE A 251 3.33 29.86 -16.57
N GLY A 252 2.62 30.67 -15.79
CA GLY A 252 3.19 31.59 -14.81
C GLY A 252 3.71 30.89 -13.54
N ASP A 253 4.21 31.69 -12.61
CA ASP A 253 4.79 31.19 -11.37
C ASP A 253 3.73 30.58 -10.42
N VAL A 254 4.18 29.68 -9.55
CA VAL A 254 3.37 29.04 -8.51
C VAL A 254 4.00 29.29 -7.15
N ALA A 255 3.17 29.33 -6.10
CA ALA A 255 3.63 29.54 -4.73
C ALA A 255 4.10 28.24 -4.08
N THR A 256 3.47 27.10 -4.41
CA THR A 256 3.76 25.79 -3.83
C THR A 256 4.69 24.97 -4.72
N SER A 257 5.48 24.09 -4.10
CA SER A 257 6.35 23.14 -4.81
C SER A 257 6.12 21.72 -4.31
N ALA A 258 6.45 20.72 -5.13
CA ALA A 258 6.45 19.32 -4.70
C ALA A 258 7.47 19.10 -3.56
N ARG A 259 7.21 18.13 -2.67
CA ARG A 259 8.19 17.70 -1.65
C ARG A 259 9.40 17.02 -2.30
N SER A 260 9.15 16.25 -3.35
CA SER A 260 10.12 15.57 -4.22
C SER A 260 10.43 16.44 -5.46
N GLY A 261 11.33 17.41 -5.31
CA GLY A 261 11.83 18.15 -6.47
C GLY A 261 12.62 17.25 -7.44
N SER A 262 12.68 17.62 -8.72
CA SER A 262 13.62 16.97 -9.66
C SER A 262 15.02 16.98 -9.05
N PRO A 263 15.75 15.85 -9.02
CA PRO A 263 17.08 15.78 -8.41
C PRO A 263 17.95 16.91 -8.96
N LYS A 264 18.35 17.85 -8.11
CA LYS A 264 19.34 18.85 -8.51
C LYS A 264 20.69 18.16 -8.50
N LEU A 265 21.46 18.33 -9.57
CA LEU A 265 22.87 17.95 -9.59
C LEU A 265 23.55 18.73 -8.48
N THR A 266 23.76 18.05 -7.36
CA THR A 266 24.67 18.50 -6.33
C THR A 266 26.04 18.00 -6.72
N PRO A 267 27.10 18.82 -6.57
CA PRO A 267 28.46 18.30 -6.70
C PRO A 267 28.57 17.06 -5.83
N LEU A 268 29.08 15.98 -6.39
CA LEU A 268 29.46 14.81 -5.59
C LEU A 268 30.26 15.34 -4.40
N PRO A 269 29.97 14.90 -3.17
CA PRO A 269 30.77 15.32 -2.03
C PRO A 269 32.23 15.04 -2.38
N SER A 270 33.06 16.08 -2.31
CA SER A 270 34.50 15.92 -2.47
C SER A 270 34.99 15.18 -1.22
N ALA A 271 34.78 13.88 -1.18
CA ALA A 271 35.59 13.04 -0.34
C ALA A 271 37.04 13.35 -0.75
N ALA A 272 37.88 13.71 0.22
CA ALA A 272 39.31 13.47 0.03
C ALA A 272 39.47 12.03 -0.48
N PRO A 273 40.50 11.70 -1.28
CA PRO A 273 40.75 10.32 -1.67
C PRO A 273 41.14 9.51 -0.42
N MET A 274 40.18 9.24 0.46
CA MET A 274 40.11 8.00 1.19
C MET A 274 39.91 6.96 0.12
N ASP A 275 40.71 5.91 0.17
CA ASP A 275 40.55 4.76 -0.70
C ASP A 275 39.09 4.32 -0.59
N LEU A 276 38.29 4.63 -1.61
CA LEU A 276 36.94 4.08 -1.76
C LEU A 276 37.00 2.55 -1.78
N GLN A 277 38.15 2.01 -2.18
CA GLN A 277 38.49 0.61 -1.98
C GLN A 277 38.53 0.25 -0.51
N ASP A 278 39.11 1.03 0.40
CA ASP A 278 39.13 0.73 1.84
C ASP A 278 37.74 0.85 2.50
N LEU A 279 36.83 1.70 2.01
CA LEU A 279 35.43 1.76 2.50
C LEU A 279 34.53 0.65 1.92
N LEU A 280 34.82 0.16 0.71
CA LEU A 280 34.15 -1.01 0.12
C LEU A 280 34.79 -2.33 0.56
N SER A 281 36.04 -2.27 1.00
CA SER A 281 36.83 -3.35 1.59
C SER A 281 36.87 -3.26 3.12
N GLU A 282 36.19 -2.26 3.70
CA GLU A 282 35.95 -2.19 5.14
C GLU A 282 35.27 -3.53 5.44
N PRO A 283 35.90 -4.40 6.24
CA PRO A 283 35.32 -5.68 6.52
C PRO A 283 33.98 -5.37 7.16
N VAL A 284 32.90 -5.92 6.57
CA VAL A 284 31.59 -5.96 7.22
C VAL A 284 31.89 -6.35 8.65
N VAL A 285 31.63 -5.45 9.61
CA VAL A 285 31.87 -5.75 11.02
C VAL A 285 31.09 -7.01 11.28
N ASP A 286 31.81 -8.12 11.48
CA ASP A 286 31.18 -9.43 11.55
C ASP A 286 30.05 -9.32 12.57
N ALA A 287 28.83 -9.62 12.12
CA ALA A 287 27.79 -10.04 13.05
C ALA A 287 28.46 -11.05 13.98
N PRO A 288 28.32 -10.91 15.31
CA PRO A 288 29.18 -11.56 16.29
C PRO A 288 29.43 -13.00 15.89
N GLU A 289 30.67 -13.31 15.54
CA GLU A 289 31.08 -14.66 15.19
C GLU A 289 30.74 -15.54 16.40
N LEU A 290 29.70 -16.36 16.27
CA LEU A 290 29.57 -17.54 17.11
C LEU A 290 30.82 -18.36 16.84
N GLY A 291 31.73 -18.42 17.82
CA GLY A 291 33.04 -19.05 17.72
C GLY A 291 32.97 -20.54 17.37
N LEU A 292 32.79 -20.83 16.09
CA LEU A 292 32.91 -22.15 15.49
C LEU A 292 34.08 -22.08 14.51
N MET A 293 35.29 -22.01 15.05
CA MET A 293 36.49 -22.27 14.27
C MET A 293 36.53 -23.75 13.92
N PHE A 294 35.98 -24.13 12.78
CA PHE A 294 36.36 -25.38 12.12
C PHE A 294 37.48 -25.07 11.13
N ASP A 295 38.69 -25.44 11.51
CA ASP A 295 39.86 -25.32 10.65
C ASP A 295 39.63 -26.13 9.38
N SER A 296 39.35 -25.45 8.27
CA SER A 296 38.83 -26.05 7.03
C SER A 296 39.91 -26.69 6.16
N ARG A 297 41.16 -26.76 6.65
CA ARG A 297 42.26 -27.41 5.92
C ARG A 297 42.42 -28.82 6.46
N PRO A 298 42.02 -29.88 5.72
CA PRO A 298 42.35 -31.23 6.13
C PRO A 298 43.88 -31.34 6.23
N ARG A 299 44.36 -31.80 7.39
CA ARG A 299 45.78 -32.07 7.62
C ARG A 299 46.31 -32.90 6.45
N ARG A 300 47.37 -32.44 5.77
CA ARG A 300 48.02 -33.24 4.73
C ARG A 300 48.69 -34.44 5.41
N VAL A 301 48.10 -35.61 5.23
CA VAL A 301 48.54 -36.87 5.83
C VAL A 301 49.57 -37.53 4.89
N PRO A 302 50.78 -37.90 5.35
CA PRO A 302 51.75 -38.64 4.55
C PRO A 302 51.17 -39.97 4.03
N ALA A 303 51.60 -40.40 2.84
CA ALA A 303 51.03 -41.57 2.15
C ALA A 303 51.13 -42.88 2.97
N GLU A 304 52.17 -43.04 3.78
CA GLU A 304 52.37 -44.21 4.65
C GLU A 304 51.31 -44.28 5.77
N GLU A 305 50.92 -43.14 6.34
CA GLU A 305 49.92 -43.04 7.41
C GLU A 305 48.48 -43.25 6.87
N LEU A 306 48.25 -42.96 5.58
CA LEU A 306 47.00 -43.29 4.89
C LEU A 306 46.88 -44.80 4.58
N LEU A 307 47.99 -45.45 4.20
CA LEU A 307 48.00 -46.89 3.91
C LEU A 307 47.75 -47.72 5.19
N ASP A 308 48.32 -47.31 6.32
CA ASP A 308 48.04 -47.92 7.63
C ASP A 308 46.58 -47.68 8.09
N GLY A 309 46.01 -46.53 7.78
CA GLY A 309 44.61 -46.20 8.07
C GLY A 309 43.59 -47.03 7.28
N ILE A 310 43.93 -47.40 6.03
CA ILE A 310 43.08 -48.22 5.16
C ILE A 310 43.19 -49.71 5.50
N ALA A 311 44.35 -50.17 5.96
CA ALA A 311 44.57 -51.55 6.38
C ALA A 311 43.95 -51.89 7.75
N ARG A 312 43.52 -50.89 8.51
CA ARG A 312 42.92 -51.05 9.84
C ARG A 312 41.44 -51.45 9.72
N PRO A 313 41.02 -52.62 10.24
CA PRO A 313 39.60 -52.96 10.29
C PRO A 313 38.84 -51.92 11.13
N PRO A 314 37.66 -51.45 10.71
CA PRO A 314 36.90 -50.48 11.49
C PRO A 314 36.53 -51.11 12.83
N GLU A 315 36.92 -50.47 13.93
CA GLU A 315 36.43 -50.86 15.24
C GLU A 315 34.90 -50.69 15.30
N PRO A 316 34.17 -51.63 15.90
CA PRO A 316 32.74 -51.48 16.08
C PRO A 316 32.50 -50.27 16.98
N ARG A 317 32.01 -49.18 16.38
CA ARG A 317 31.46 -48.06 17.12
C ARG A 317 30.35 -48.63 17.98
N THR A 318 30.58 -48.74 19.29
CA THR A 318 29.54 -48.98 20.26
C THR A 318 28.52 -47.87 20.09
N ALA A 319 27.38 -48.21 19.49
CA ALA A 319 26.23 -47.33 19.46
C ALA A 319 25.96 -46.92 20.91
N ALA A 320 25.94 -45.61 21.17
CA ALA A 320 25.37 -45.11 22.40
C ALA A 320 23.99 -45.76 22.57
N PRO A 321 23.61 -46.21 23.79
CA PRO A 321 22.32 -46.82 24.00
C PRO A 321 21.24 -45.90 23.43
N PRO A 322 20.24 -46.44 22.71
CA PRO A 322 19.15 -45.63 22.19
C PRO A 322 18.55 -44.85 23.37
N PRO A 323 18.30 -43.54 23.23
CA PRO A 323 17.58 -42.80 24.26
C PRO A 323 16.26 -43.54 24.53
N PRO A 324 15.79 -43.59 25.78
CA PRO A 324 14.54 -44.25 26.09
C PRO A 324 13.45 -43.69 25.16
N GLU A 325 12.74 -44.58 24.47
CA GLU A 325 11.57 -44.23 23.67
C GLU A 325 10.53 -43.67 24.62
N LYS A 326 10.55 -42.35 24.80
CA LYS A 326 9.48 -41.64 25.48
C LYS A 326 8.19 -41.92 24.73
N THR A 327 7.16 -42.27 25.47
CA THR A 327 5.81 -42.41 24.93
C THR A 327 5.35 -41.09 24.32
N ASP A 328 4.42 -41.13 23.36
CA ASP A 328 3.92 -39.92 22.70
C ASP A 328 3.39 -38.89 23.72
N ASP A 329 2.76 -39.35 24.80
CA ASP A 329 2.27 -38.51 25.90
C ASP A 329 3.41 -37.80 26.66
N GLU A 330 4.55 -38.47 26.86
CA GLU A 330 5.73 -37.88 27.50
C GLU A 330 6.45 -36.89 26.57
N VAL A 331 6.40 -37.09 25.26
CA VAL A 331 6.90 -36.14 24.26
C VAL A 331 6.06 -34.87 24.29
N GLU A 332 4.73 -35.02 24.33
CA GLU A 332 3.78 -33.92 24.37
C GLU A 332 3.87 -33.10 25.66
N ALA A 333 4.06 -33.76 26.81
CA ALA A 333 4.32 -33.07 28.07
C ALA A 333 5.57 -32.17 28.00
N VAL A 334 6.66 -32.67 27.40
CA VAL A 334 7.89 -31.87 27.21
C VAL A 334 7.65 -30.71 26.25
N TYR A 335 6.89 -30.91 25.18
CA TYR A 335 6.54 -29.81 24.27
C TYR A 335 5.73 -28.72 24.97
N ALA A 336 4.71 -29.10 25.74
CA ALA A 336 3.89 -28.15 26.49
C ALA A 336 4.74 -27.28 27.43
N ASP A 337 5.68 -27.89 28.15
CA ASP A 337 6.58 -27.18 29.07
C ASP A 337 7.57 -26.27 28.33
N VAL A 338 8.13 -26.72 27.20
CA VAL A 338 9.05 -25.92 26.40
C VAL A 338 8.34 -24.72 25.76
N PHE A 339 7.16 -24.92 25.18
CA PHE A 339 6.38 -23.82 24.60
C PHE A 339 5.91 -22.82 25.65
N ARG A 340 5.53 -23.28 26.85
CA ARG A 340 5.23 -22.40 27.99
C ARG A 340 6.43 -21.52 28.33
N ALA A 341 7.60 -22.12 28.48
CA ALA A 341 8.83 -21.39 28.78
C ALA A 341 9.26 -20.42 27.66
N ILE A 342 8.92 -20.70 26.39
CA ILE A 342 9.21 -19.78 25.27
C ILE A 342 8.22 -18.62 25.27
N VAL A 343 6.92 -18.86 25.48
CA VAL A 343 5.89 -17.81 25.47
C VAL A 343 5.98 -16.89 26.69
N GLU A 344 6.41 -17.40 27.84
CA GLU A 344 6.62 -16.61 29.07
C GLU A 344 7.86 -15.70 29.00
N ASP A 345 8.79 -15.94 28.06
CA ASP A 345 9.96 -15.09 27.85
C ASP A 345 9.56 -13.78 27.13
N PRO A 346 9.68 -12.60 27.76
CA PRO A 346 9.29 -11.33 27.16
C PRO A 346 10.05 -10.99 25.88
N GLU A 347 11.29 -11.49 25.72
CA GLU A 347 12.10 -11.22 24.53
C GLU A 347 11.74 -12.12 23.34
N SER A 348 10.93 -13.17 23.54
CA SER A 348 10.59 -14.12 22.48
C SER A 348 9.53 -13.61 21.51
N THR A 349 8.71 -12.63 21.92
CA THR A 349 7.55 -12.16 21.15
C THR A 349 7.94 -11.58 19.79
N LEU A 350 9.10 -10.91 19.72
CA LEU A 350 9.61 -10.24 18.50
C LEU A 350 10.71 -11.01 17.77
N ARG A 351 11.15 -12.17 18.29
CA ARG A 351 12.23 -12.95 17.67
C ARG A 351 11.72 -13.71 16.44
N PRO A 352 12.55 -13.87 15.38
CA PRO A 352 12.17 -14.65 14.21
C PRO A 352 11.88 -16.13 14.54
N PRO A 353 10.91 -16.78 13.87
CA PRO A 353 10.55 -18.18 14.14
C PRO A 353 11.71 -19.18 13.98
N SER A 354 12.66 -18.92 13.09
CA SER A 354 13.85 -19.77 12.90
C SER A 354 14.78 -19.79 14.12
N VAL A 355 14.90 -18.66 14.82
CA VAL A 355 15.69 -18.55 16.05
C VAL A 355 14.98 -19.25 17.20
N LEU A 356 13.66 -19.05 17.32
CA LEU A 356 12.85 -19.73 18.33
C LEU A 356 12.81 -21.25 18.12
N PHE A 357 12.89 -21.73 16.89
CA PHE A 357 12.98 -23.16 16.58
C PHE A 357 14.31 -23.78 17.06
N GLN A 358 15.43 -23.06 16.94
CA GLN A 358 16.71 -23.53 17.48
C GLN A 358 16.68 -23.59 19.02
N ASP A 359 16.10 -22.57 19.67
CA ASP A 359 15.91 -22.55 21.12
C ASP A 359 14.99 -23.71 21.57
N PHE A 360 13.87 -23.93 20.89
CA PHE A 360 12.99 -25.08 21.09
C PHE A 360 13.75 -26.41 21.00
N GLN A 361 14.59 -26.61 19.98
CA GLN A 361 15.39 -27.83 19.83
C GLN A 361 16.40 -28.01 20.96
N VAL A 362 16.98 -26.92 21.49
CA VAL A 362 17.89 -26.97 22.65
C VAL A 362 17.11 -27.36 23.91
N ARG A 363 15.99 -26.69 24.19
CA ARG A 363 15.15 -26.96 25.37
C ARG A 363 14.55 -28.37 25.34
N CYS A 364 14.13 -28.87 24.17
CA CYS A 364 13.69 -30.25 23.99
C CYS A 364 14.81 -31.26 24.31
N ARG A 365 16.05 -31.00 23.88
CA ARG A 365 17.21 -31.85 24.24
C ARG A 365 17.50 -31.84 25.74
N MET A 366 17.40 -30.68 26.39
CA MET A 366 17.50 -30.56 27.85
C MET A 366 16.39 -31.32 28.57
N GLY A 367 15.19 -31.36 27.98
CA GLY A 367 14.05 -32.18 28.43
C GLY A 367 14.17 -33.67 28.08
N GLY A 368 15.29 -34.14 27.54
CA GLY A 368 15.51 -35.56 27.21
C GLY A 368 14.97 -36.01 25.86
N LEU A 369 14.56 -35.10 24.97
CA LEU A 369 14.20 -35.39 23.58
C LEU A 369 15.39 -35.08 22.66
N ALA A 370 16.23 -36.08 22.39
CA ALA A 370 17.43 -35.92 21.57
C ALA A 370 17.13 -35.49 20.12
N LYS A 371 15.97 -35.90 19.60
CA LYS A 371 15.49 -35.54 18.26
C LYS A 371 13.98 -35.27 18.31
N PRO A 372 13.54 -34.01 18.41
CA PRO A 372 12.11 -33.70 18.37
C PRO A 372 11.56 -34.07 16.98
N PRO A 373 10.47 -34.86 16.88
CA PRO A 373 9.83 -35.19 15.60
C PRO A 373 9.09 -34.02 14.92
N LEU A 374 9.31 -32.77 15.38
CA LEU A 374 8.63 -31.58 14.87
C LEU A 374 9.53 -30.82 13.89
N ASP A 375 9.01 -30.57 12.68
CA ASP A 375 9.67 -29.72 11.67
C ASP A 375 9.35 -28.23 11.89
N LEU A 376 9.99 -27.35 11.10
CA LEU A 376 9.82 -25.90 11.26
C LEU A 376 8.36 -25.43 11.04
N PRO A 377 7.63 -25.90 10.00
CA PRO A 377 6.21 -25.58 9.85
C PRO A 377 5.36 -26.06 11.03
N GLY A 378 5.55 -27.30 11.48
CA GLY A 378 4.87 -27.85 12.66
C GLY A 378 5.16 -27.05 13.92
N PHE A 379 6.39 -26.58 14.10
CA PHE A 379 6.77 -25.68 15.19
C PHE A 379 6.06 -24.34 15.13
N VAL A 380 6.01 -23.67 13.97
CA VAL A 380 5.35 -22.37 13.81
C VAL A 380 3.87 -22.48 14.18
N ARG A 381 3.19 -23.52 13.68
CA ARG A 381 1.79 -23.77 14.00
C ARG A 381 1.56 -23.97 15.50
N ARG A 382 2.43 -24.74 16.15
CA ARG A 382 2.34 -25.05 17.58
C ARG A 382 2.69 -23.84 18.47
N LEU A 383 3.64 -23.02 18.04
CA LEU A 383 3.97 -21.74 18.68
C LEU A 383 2.78 -20.77 18.63
N SER A 384 2.07 -20.69 17.50
CA SER A 384 0.86 -19.87 17.37
C SER A 384 -0.24 -20.31 18.33
N CYS A 385 -0.46 -21.62 18.52
CA CYS A 385 -1.39 -22.14 19.53
C CYS A 385 -0.95 -21.80 20.95
N ALA A 386 0.34 -21.96 21.26
CA ALA A 386 0.91 -21.65 22.57
C ALA A 386 0.76 -20.15 22.92
N ARG A 387 0.91 -19.25 21.95
CA ARG A 387 0.67 -17.80 22.15
C ARG A 387 -0.79 -17.44 22.42
N ALA A 388 -1.74 -18.31 22.08
CA ALA A 388 -3.14 -18.21 22.49
C ALA A 388 -3.40 -18.85 23.88
N GLY A 389 -2.36 -19.45 24.49
CA GLY A 389 -2.42 -20.17 25.75
C GLY A 389 -2.90 -21.62 25.63
N ILE A 390 -2.85 -22.20 24.43
CA ILE A 390 -3.17 -23.61 24.17
C ILE A 390 -1.84 -24.36 24.00
N PHE A 391 -1.41 -25.03 25.06
CA PHE A 391 -0.13 -25.76 25.09
C PHE A 391 -0.28 -27.24 24.78
N ASP A 392 -1.47 -27.79 24.98
CA ASP A 392 -1.82 -29.17 24.66
C ASP A 392 -2.80 -29.18 23.48
N MET A 393 -2.39 -29.82 22.39
CA MET A 393 -3.16 -29.93 21.14
C MET A 393 -3.99 -31.23 21.08
N THR A 394 -3.78 -32.15 22.04
CA THR A 394 -4.51 -33.42 22.15
C THR A 394 -5.83 -33.27 22.91
N ASP A 395 -6.03 -32.13 23.56
CA ASP A 395 -7.25 -31.81 24.28
C ASP A 395 -8.45 -31.73 23.31
N GLU A 396 -9.37 -32.69 23.41
CA GLU A 396 -10.61 -32.80 22.61
C GLU A 396 -11.43 -31.50 22.65
N ALA A 397 -11.25 -30.73 23.72
CA ALA A 397 -11.76 -29.39 23.89
C ALA A 397 -11.49 -28.47 22.69
N TRP A 398 -10.31 -28.52 22.06
CA TRP A 398 -9.89 -27.57 21.04
C TRP A 398 -9.97 -28.11 19.61
N THR A 399 -10.25 -29.40 19.44
CA THR A 399 -10.33 -30.04 18.12
C THR A 399 -11.29 -29.31 17.18
N ALA A 400 -12.49 -28.98 17.65
CA ALA A 400 -13.48 -28.25 16.85
C ALA A 400 -12.98 -26.85 16.42
N ALA A 401 -12.28 -26.14 17.30
CA ALA A 401 -11.74 -24.81 16.98
C ALA A 401 -10.58 -24.88 15.98
N LEU A 402 -9.73 -25.92 16.09
CA LEU A 402 -8.64 -26.18 15.17
C LEU A 402 -9.14 -26.58 13.79
N ASP A 403 -10.23 -27.35 13.71
CA ASP A 403 -10.86 -27.73 12.45
C ASP A 403 -11.44 -26.52 11.71
N VAL A 404 -12.14 -25.63 12.44
CA VAL A 404 -12.66 -24.37 11.89
C VAL A 404 -11.52 -23.47 11.41
N ALA A 405 -10.38 -23.47 12.10
CA ALA A 405 -9.20 -22.66 11.74
C ALA A 405 -8.29 -23.29 10.67
N SER A 406 -8.58 -24.51 10.20
CA SER A 406 -7.69 -25.27 9.31
C SER A 406 -7.35 -24.56 7.99
N GLY A 407 -8.23 -23.67 7.51
CA GLY A 407 -8.02 -22.87 6.31
C GLY A 407 -7.23 -21.57 6.52
N LEU A 408 -6.86 -21.23 7.76
CA LEU A 408 -6.09 -20.02 8.07
C LEU A 408 -4.58 -20.26 7.95
N PRO A 409 -3.81 -19.25 7.51
CA PRO A 409 -2.36 -19.25 7.64
C PRO A 409 -1.90 -19.42 9.09
N ASP A 410 -0.76 -20.10 9.30
CA ASP A 410 -0.26 -20.45 10.63
C ASP A 410 0.05 -19.23 11.52
N ASP A 411 0.37 -18.07 10.94
CA ASP A 411 0.60 -16.81 11.66
C ASP A 411 -0.71 -16.19 12.19
N MET A 412 -1.85 -16.47 11.53
CA MET A 412 -3.18 -15.98 11.92
C MET A 412 -3.89 -16.89 12.92
N LEU A 413 -3.47 -18.17 12.99
CA LEU A 413 -4.06 -19.18 13.85
C LEU A 413 -4.06 -18.76 15.33
N GLY A 414 -2.97 -18.18 15.81
CA GLY A 414 -2.87 -17.76 17.22
C GLY A 414 -3.88 -16.68 17.60
N ALA A 415 -4.09 -15.68 16.73
CA ALA A 415 -5.06 -14.62 16.98
C ALA A 415 -6.51 -15.14 16.97
N PHE A 416 -6.83 -16.05 16.05
CA PHE A 416 -8.14 -16.72 16.03
C PHE A 416 -8.38 -17.53 17.30
N LEU A 417 -7.40 -18.35 17.70
CA LEU A 417 -7.52 -19.21 18.90
C LEU A 417 -7.61 -18.40 20.19
N LEU A 418 -6.95 -17.24 20.28
CA LEU A 418 -7.09 -16.34 21.43
C LEU A 418 -8.54 -15.85 21.58
N VAL A 419 -9.19 -15.48 20.47
CA VAL A 419 -10.59 -15.07 20.46
C VAL A 419 -11.51 -16.26 20.76
N ALA A 420 -11.23 -17.43 20.18
CA ALA A 420 -11.99 -18.65 20.44
C ALA A 420 -11.94 -19.06 21.90
N ARG A 421 -10.78 -18.90 22.54
CA ARG A 421 -10.61 -19.14 23.96
C ARG A 421 -11.43 -18.19 24.81
N ALA A 422 -11.32 -16.89 24.57
CA ALA A 422 -12.13 -15.91 25.29
C ALA A 422 -13.64 -16.17 25.10
N ALA A 423 -14.05 -16.57 23.90
CA ALA A 423 -15.46 -16.85 23.59
C ALA A 423 -15.99 -18.11 24.31
N ARG A 424 -15.14 -19.10 24.49
CA ARG A 424 -15.49 -20.35 25.17
C ARG A 424 -15.50 -20.20 26.69
N GLU A 425 -14.52 -19.49 27.25
CA GLU A 425 -14.39 -19.23 28.69
C GLU A 425 -15.36 -18.14 29.17
N GLY A 426 -16.09 -17.49 28.26
CA GLY A 426 -17.01 -16.39 28.59
C GLY A 426 -16.29 -15.13 29.03
N GLU A 427 -15.06 -14.92 28.56
CA GLU A 427 -14.25 -13.74 28.86
C GLU A 427 -14.63 -12.54 27.97
N PRO A 428 -14.30 -11.31 28.40
CA PRO A 428 -14.36 -10.12 27.55
C PRO A 428 -13.56 -10.29 26.26
N CYS A 429 -14.06 -9.72 25.16
CA CYS A 429 -13.34 -9.68 23.89
C CYS A 429 -11.90 -9.18 24.09
N PRO A 430 -10.87 -9.89 23.61
CA PRO A 430 -9.49 -9.43 23.71
C PRO A 430 -9.32 -8.04 23.08
N SER A 431 -8.51 -7.19 23.73
CA SER A 431 -8.13 -5.88 23.20
C SER A 431 -7.23 -6.03 21.98
N ASP A 432 -7.20 -5.00 21.13
CA ASP A 432 -6.33 -5.00 19.95
C ASP A 432 -4.85 -5.18 20.32
N ALA A 433 -4.41 -4.65 21.46
CA ALA A 433 -3.04 -4.84 21.96
C ALA A 433 -2.72 -6.31 22.29
N ARG A 434 -3.66 -7.04 22.91
CA ARG A 434 -3.47 -8.46 23.26
C ARG A 434 -3.42 -9.32 21.99
N ILE A 435 -4.28 -9.02 21.01
CA ILE A 435 -4.26 -9.68 19.70
C ILE A 435 -2.96 -9.36 18.94
N ALA A 436 -2.48 -8.12 19.02
CA ALA A 436 -1.21 -7.71 18.41
C ALA A 436 -0.03 -8.51 18.95
N ALA A 437 0.04 -8.69 20.28
CA ALA A 437 1.09 -9.47 20.93
C ALA A 437 1.08 -10.94 20.48
N THR A 438 -0.09 -11.58 20.42
CA THR A 438 -0.23 -12.96 19.93
C THR A 438 0.14 -13.08 18.45
N TYR A 439 -0.21 -12.09 17.63
CA TYR A 439 0.16 -12.03 16.21
C TYR A 439 1.65 -11.69 15.99
N GLY A 440 2.37 -11.21 17.01
CA GLY A 440 3.77 -10.80 16.90
C GLY A 440 3.95 -9.44 16.21
N THR A 441 3.00 -8.51 16.37
CA THR A 441 3.11 -7.14 15.84
C THR A 441 2.82 -6.09 16.92
N SER A 442 3.38 -4.89 16.76
CA SER A 442 3.00 -3.71 17.54
C SER A 442 1.97 -2.82 16.82
N SER A 443 1.61 -3.13 15.58
CA SER A 443 0.71 -2.31 14.76
C SER A 443 -0.76 -2.68 14.95
N ILE A 444 -1.53 -1.78 15.57
CA ILE A 444 -2.99 -1.91 15.70
C ILE A 444 -3.68 -1.98 14.33
N GLY A 445 -3.16 -1.25 13.32
CA GLY A 445 -3.68 -1.31 11.96
C GLY A 445 -3.51 -2.69 11.29
N ARG A 446 -2.46 -3.45 11.64
CA ARG A 446 -2.33 -4.85 11.21
C ARG A 446 -3.34 -5.76 11.89
N VAL A 447 -3.63 -5.55 13.18
CA VAL A 447 -4.67 -6.30 13.91
C VAL A 447 -6.06 -6.07 13.31
N LYS A 448 -6.42 -4.83 12.97
CA LYS A 448 -7.71 -4.53 12.32
C LYS A 448 -7.84 -5.23 10.96
N ARG A 449 -6.77 -5.28 10.17
CA ARG A 449 -6.72 -6.02 8.90
C ARG A 449 -6.83 -7.53 9.10
N LEU A 450 -6.14 -8.06 10.11
CA LEU A 450 -6.19 -9.47 10.48
C LEU A 450 -7.63 -9.89 10.86
N ILE A 451 -8.27 -9.15 11.76
CA ILE A 451 -9.66 -9.40 12.16
C ILE A 451 -10.60 -9.31 10.94
N GLY A 452 -10.44 -8.28 10.10
CA GLY A 452 -11.24 -8.13 8.88
C GLY A 452 -11.04 -9.27 7.87
N TYR A 453 -9.83 -9.80 7.76
CA TYR A 453 -9.53 -10.95 6.90
C TYR A 453 -10.20 -12.23 7.43
N ILE A 454 -10.09 -12.51 8.73
CA ILE A 454 -10.73 -13.67 9.36
C ILE A 454 -12.27 -13.55 9.24
N GLU A 455 -12.82 -12.34 9.41
CA GLU A 455 -14.24 -12.05 9.21
C GLU A 455 -14.69 -12.25 7.75
N SER A 456 -13.87 -11.87 6.77
CA SER A 456 -14.17 -12.08 5.33
C SER A 456 -14.23 -13.55 4.92
N ARG A 457 -13.62 -14.45 5.72
CA ARG A 457 -13.70 -15.91 5.56
C ARG A 457 -14.85 -16.54 6.35
N GLU A 458 -15.73 -15.72 6.92
CA GLU A 458 -16.90 -16.14 7.71
C GLU A 458 -16.55 -16.95 8.98
N LEU A 459 -15.28 -16.91 9.41
CA LEU A 459 -14.82 -17.64 10.60
C LEU A 459 -15.18 -16.91 11.90
N ILE A 460 -15.26 -15.57 11.84
CA ILE A 460 -15.70 -14.73 12.96
C ILE A 460 -16.68 -13.67 12.47
N VAL A 461 -17.51 -13.17 13.38
CA VAL A 461 -18.43 -12.05 13.15
C VAL A 461 -18.21 -11.04 14.27
N CYS A 462 -17.79 -9.82 13.90
CA CYS A 462 -17.61 -8.75 14.85
C CYS A 462 -18.91 -7.95 15.00
N ARG A 463 -19.32 -7.70 16.24
CA ARG A 463 -20.44 -6.81 16.56
C ARG A 463 -19.99 -5.74 17.53
N THR A 464 -20.42 -4.51 17.29
CA THR A 464 -20.23 -3.39 18.22
C THR A 464 -21.59 -3.00 18.77
N ASP A 465 -21.73 -2.96 20.08
CA ASP A 465 -22.96 -2.50 20.73
C ASP A 465 -23.11 -0.96 20.64
N LEU A 466 -24.25 -0.45 21.10
CA LEU A 466 -24.53 1.00 21.10
C LEU A 466 -23.61 1.78 22.06
N ALA A 467 -22.94 1.11 22.99
CA ALA A 467 -21.96 1.70 23.90
C ALA A 467 -20.52 1.67 23.33
N GLY A 468 -20.33 1.17 22.10
CA GLY A 468 -19.03 1.10 21.44
C GLY A 468 -18.19 -0.13 21.83
N LYS A 469 -18.73 -1.08 22.58
CA LYS A 469 -18.02 -2.31 22.98
C LYS A 469 -18.12 -3.37 21.89
N ARG A 470 -17.01 -4.03 21.60
CA ARG A 470 -16.87 -5.11 20.63
C ARG A 470 -17.13 -6.47 21.30
N SER A 471 -17.94 -7.28 20.65
CA SER A 471 -18.07 -8.73 20.89
C SER A 471 -17.78 -9.46 19.58
N ILE A 472 -17.14 -10.63 19.65
CA ILE A 472 -16.84 -11.47 18.50
C ILE A 472 -17.54 -12.82 18.66
N THR A 473 -18.31 -13.20 17.64
CA THR A 473 -18.96 -14.51 17.55
C THR A 473 -18.20 -15.40 16.57
N ILE A 474 -18.07 -16.68 16.88
CA ILE A 474 -17.51 -17.72 16.01
C ILE A 474 -18.67 -18.61 15.54
N PRO A 475 -19.24 -18.37 14.35
CA PRO A 475 -20.47 -19.06 13.92
C PRO A 475 -20.34 -20.58 13.88
N GLY A 476 -19.20 -21.09 13.39
CA GLY A 476 -18.94 -22.53 13.27
C GLY A 476 -18.89 -23.27 14.61
N LEU A 477 -18.70 -22.57 15.73
CA LEU A 477 -18.63 -23.15 17.08
C LEU A 477 -19.79 -22.72 17.98
N GLY A 478 -20.56 -21.70 17.57
CA GLY A 478 -21.60 -21.08 18.39
C GLY A 478 -21.05 -20.30 19.61
N TRP A 479 -19.76 -20.00 19.65
CA TRP A 479 -19.12 -19.29 20.78
C TRP A 479 -19.18 -17.77 20.59
N THR A 480 -19.33 -17.00 21.67
CA THR A 480 -19.34 -15.54 21.61
C THR A 480 -18.64 -14.94 22.82
N THR A 481 -17.74 -13.98 22.59
CA THR A 481 -17.07 -13.23 23.67
C THR A 481 -18.00 -12.24 24.34
N LEU A 482 -17.72 -11.87 25.60
CA LEU A 482 -18.42 -10.77 26.25
C LEU A 482 -18.02 -9.42 25.62
N PRO A 483 -18.92 -8.41 25.59
CA PRO A 483 -18.61 -7.10 25.05
C PRO A 483 -17.49 -6.39 25.84
N ALA A 484 -16.44 -5.95 25.13
CA ALA A 484 -15.32 -5.23 25.71
C ALA A 484 -14.89 -4.05 24.84
N GLU A 485 -14.18 -3.07 25.40
CA GLU A 485 -13.56 -2.02 24.58
C GLU A 485 -12.49 -2.64 23.67
N ALA A 486 -12.44 -2.20 22.40
CA ALA A 486 -11.48 -2.72 21.44
C ALA A 486 -10.06 -2.15 21.63
N ALA A 487 -9.94 -1.02 22.34
CA ALA A 487 -8.71 -0.27 22.55
C ALA A 487 -7.79 -0.91 23.61
#